data_AF-A0AB33JWT6-F1
#
_entry.id   AF-A0AB33JWT6-F1
#
_cell.length_a   1.000
_cell.length_b   1.000
_cell.length_c   1.000
_cell.angle_alpha   90.00
_cell.angle_beta   90.00
_cell.angle_gamma   90.00
#
_symmetry.space_group_name_H-M   'P 1'
#
loop_
_entity.id
_entity.type
_entity.pdbx_description
1 polymer ?
#
loop_
_entity_poly.entity_id
_entity_poly.type
_entity_poly.pdbx_seq_one_letter_code
_entity_poly.pdbx_strand_id
1 'polypeptide(L)'
;MTAPLPAFAGHTYLFQVDNGAAFRNTYSADGRRLRWEGLGESAGQWEDVELHVAQVAPEIYFVSWTEKSGITVSHVMDLAAMTVRTFWTFEGEGGRVGQLHTGTLQAEA
;
A
#
# COMPACT_ATOMS: atom_id res chain seq x y z
N MET A 1 3.32 14.62 23.66
CA MET A 1 4.43 13.96 22.93
C MET A 1 3.84 13.44 21.64
N THR A 2 4.31 13.92 20.49
CA THR A 2 3.88 13.41 19.18
C THR A 2 4.46 12.00 19.00
N ALA A 3 3.65 11.04 18.55
CA ALA A 3 4.17 9.72 18.21
C ALA A 3 5.24 9.87 17.11
N PRO A 4 6.31 9.06 17.13
CA PRO A 4 7.29 9.05 16.04
C PRO A 4 6.60 8.72 14.70
N LEU A 5 7.05 9.37 13.63
CA LEU A 5 6.51 9.14 12.28
C LEU A 5 6.82 7.71 11.81
N PRO A 6 5.92 7.05 11.06
CA PRO A 6 6.23 5.79 10.41
C PRO A 6 7.44 5.96 9.48
N ALA A 7 8.31 4.95 9.39
CA ALA A 7 9.53 5.02 8.58
C ALA A 7 9.27 5.18 7.06
N PHE A 8 8.07 4.89 6.57
CA PHE A 8 7.67 5.13 5.19
C PHE A 8 7.16 6.57 4.93
N ALA A 9 6.94 7.38 5.96
CA ALA A 9 6.36 8.71 5.83
C ALA A 9 7.26 9.61 4.98
N GLY A 10 6.66 10.33 4.02
CA GLY A 10 7.38 11.22 3.10
C GLY A 10 8.16 10.51 1.99
N HIS A 11 8.10 9.17 1.89
CA HIS A 11 8.78 8.41 0.85
C HIS A 11 7.85 8.04 -0.30
N THR A 12 8.45 7.85 -1.46
CA THR A 12 7.81 7.25 -2.63
C THR A 12 8.45 5.91 -2.94
N TYR A 13 7.62 4.91 -3.23
CA TYR A 13 8.08 3.57 -3.60
C TYR A 13 7.44 3.11 -4.89
N LEU A 14 8.23 2.46 -5.74
CA LEU A 14 7.73 1.54 -6.74
C LEU A 14 7.35 0.23 -6.04
N PHE A 15 6.06 -0.12 -6.10
CA PHE A 15 5.51 -1.35 -5.54
C PHE A 15 5.17 -2.31 -6.68
N GLN A 16 5.81 -3.48 -6.69
CA GLN A 16 5.60 -4.51 -7.72
C GLN A 16 5.03 -5.76 -7.06
N VAL A 17 3.94 -6.29 -7.61
CA VAL A 17 3.18 -7.41 -7.07
C VAL A 17 3.44 -8.67 -7.90
N ASP A 18 3.44 -9.83 -7.26
CA ASP A 18 3.67 -11.15 -7.88
C ASP A 18 2.69 -11.50 -9.01
N ASN A 19 1.48 -10.92 -9.00
CA ASN A 19 0.50 -11.04 -10.07
C ASN A 19 0.76 -10.13 -11.29
N GLY A 20 1.87 -9.37 -11.28
CA GLY A 20 2.27 -8.48 -12.37
C GLY A 20 1.77 -7.04 -12.24
N ALA A 21 0.89 -6.74 -11.28
CA ALA A 21 0.48 -5.36 -11.01
C ALA A 21 1.64 -4.53 -10.46
N ALA A 22 1.68 -3.25 -10.83
CA ALA A 22 2.69 -2.32 -10.36
C ALA A 22 2.07 -0.95 -10.08
N PHE A 23 2.56 -0.31 -9.02
CA PHE A 23 2.06 0.97 -8.53
C PHE A 23 3.21 1.87 -8.09
N ARG A 24 3.08 3.18 -8.29
CA ARG A 24 3.87 4.17 -7.58
C ARG A 24 3.09 4.62 -6.35
N ASN A 25 3.65 4.39 -5.16
CA ASN A 25 3.04 4.71 -3.89
C ASN A 25 3.79 5.87 -3.23
N THR A 26 3.17 7.06 -3.22
CA THR A 26 3.71 8.27 -2.60
C THR A 26 3.03 8.50 -1.25
N TYR A 27 3.79 8.36 -0.16
CA TYR A 27 3.30 8.56 1.19
C TYR A 27 3.48 10.02 1.62
N SER A 28 2.43 10.61 2.17
CA SER A 28 2.47 11.95 2.77
C SER A 28 3.52 12.06 3.89
N ALA A 29 4.00 13.29 4.12
CA ALA A 29 5.05 13.58 5.11
C ALA A 29 4.69 13.18 6.55
N ASP A 30 3.40 13.12 6.89
CA ASP A 30 2.93 12.66 8.20
C ASP A 30 2.58 11.16 8.24
N GLY A 31 2.70 10.46 7.11
CA GLY A 31 2.42 9.03 6.96
C GLY A 31 0.93 8.67 7.04
N ARG A 32 0.01 9.65 6.94
CA ARG A 32 -1.43 9.42 7.12
C ARG A 32 -2.21 9.25 5.82
N ARG A 33 -1.58 9.59 4.69
CA ARG A 33 -2.16 9.50 3.35
C ARG A 33 -1.20 8.85 2.38
N LEU A 34 -1.77 8.16 1.41
CA LEU A 34 -1.10 7.57 0.26
C LEU A 34 -1.73 8.12 -1.01
N ARG A 35 -0.91 8.53 -1.97
CA ARG A 35 -1.31 8.60 -3.37
C ARG A 35 -0.74 7.39 -4.09
N TRP A 36 -1.59 6.49 -4.54
CA TRP A 36 -1.17 5.38 -5.41
C TRP A 36 -1.46 5.74 -6.86
N GLU A 37 -0.57 5.36 -7.75
CA GLU A 37 -0.70 5.55 -9.19
C GLU A 37 -0.39 4.23 -9.89
N GLY A 38 -1.36 3.73 -10.66
CA GLY A 38 -1.22 2.50 -11.44
C GLY A 38 -0.16 2.65 -12.54
N LEU A 39 0.59 1.58 -12.78
CA LEU A 39 1.61 1.48 -13.81
C LEU A 39 1.28 0.30 -14.74
N GLY A 40 1.90 0.27 -15.92
CA GLY A 40 1.65 -0.79 -16.90
C GLY A 40 0.18 -0.78 -17.36
N GLU A 41 -0.54 -1.89 -17.15
CA GLU A 41 -1.94 -2.05 -17.57
C GLU A 41 -2.89 -1.08 -16.86
N SER A 42 -2.56 -0.65 -15.64
CA SER A 42 -3.37 0.31 -14.86
C SER A 42 -2.90 1.76 -15.00
N ALA A 43 -2.04 2.06 -15.99
CA ALA A 43 -1.53 3.40 -16.23
C ALA A 43 -2.65 4.44 -16.38
N GLY A 44 -2.51 5.55 -15.66
CA GLY A 44 -3.49 6.64 -15.62
C GLY A 44 -4.55 6.52 -14.52
N GLN A 45 -4.66 5.35 -13.87
CA GLN A 45 -5.46 5.20 -12.65
C GLN A 45 -4.69 5.69 -11.43
N TRP A 46 -5.36 6.40 -10.53
CA TRP A 46 -4.75 6.88 -9.29
C TRP A 46 -5.81 7.24 -8.25
N GLU A 47 -5.43 7.23 -6.98
CA GLU A 47 -6.26 7.75 -5.90
C GLU A 47 -5.44 8.26 -4.72
N ASP A 48 -5.95 9.29 -4.05
CA ASP A 48 -5.49 9.74 -2.74
C ASP A 48 -6.38 9.11 -1.65
N VAL A 49 -5.78 8.35 -0.74
CA VAL A 49 -6.49 7.58 0.30
C VAL A 49 -5.95 7.90 1.70
N GLU A 50 -6.83 7.83 2.69
CA GLU A 50 -6.43 7.92 4.10
C GLU A 50 -6.02 6.53 4.62
N LEU A 51 -4.94 6.51 5.40
CA LEU A 51 -4.33 5.29 5.90
C LEU A 51 -4.71 5.02 7.36
N HIS A 52 -5.01 3.76 7.65
CA HIS A 52 -5.01 3.20 8.99
C HIS A 52 -3.68 2.47 9.19
N VAL A 53 -2.89 2.89 10.18
CA VAL A 53 -1.51 2.44 10.37
C VAL A 53 -1.31 1.92 11.79
N ALA A 54 -0.66 0.76 11.90
CA ALA A 54 -0.11 0.25 13.15
C ALA A 54 1.28 -0.31 12.90
N GLN A 55 2.27 0.08 13.71
CA GLN A 55 3.55 -0.61 13.74
C GLN A 55 3.38 -1.91 14.53
N VAL A 56 3.71 -3.05 13.92
CA VAL A 56 3.51 -4.39 14.52
C VAL A 56 4.81 -5.04 14.96
N ALA A 57 5.95 -4.57 14.45
CA ALA A 57 7.30 -4.89 14.89
C ALA A 57 8.27 -3.78 14.41
N PRO A 58 9.54 -3.75 14.84
CA PRO A 58 10.53 -2.81 14.29
C PRO A 58 10.55 -2.87 12.76
N GLU A 59 10.37 -1.71 12.11
CA GLU A 59 10.31 -1.56 10.65
C GLU A 59 9.22 -2.35 9.90
N ILE A 60 8.28 -2.97 10.65
CA ILE A 60 7.15 -3.70 10.08
C ILE A 60 5.84 -3.00 10.45
N TYR A 61 5.07 -2.66 9.42
CA TYR A 61 3.84 -1.87 9.55
C TYR A 61 2.66 -2.60 8.93
N PHE A 62 1.56 -2.66 9.67
CA PHE A 62 0.24 -2.91 9.11
C PHE A 62 -0.34 -1.59 8.60
N VAL A 63 -0.65 -1.51 7.30
CA VAL A 63 -1.20 -0.32 6.64
C VAL A 63 -2.44 -0.73 5.87
N SER A 64 -3.57 -0.07 6.07
CA SER A 64 -4.80 -0.42 5.37
C SER A 64 -5.63 0.81 5.01
N TRP A 65 -6.33 0.73 3.88
CA TRP A 65 -7.23 1.77 3.41
C TRP A 65 -8.39 1.17 2.62
N THR A 66 -9.36 2.02 2.30
CA THR A 66 -10.47 1.72 1.40
C THR A 66 -10.47 2.75 0.27
N GLU A 67 -10.51 2.29 -0.96
CA GLU A 67 -10.65 3.11 -2.17
C GLU A 67 -12.11 3.54 -2.36
N LYS A 68 -12.35 4.60 -3.14
CA LYS A 68 -13.70 5.05 -3.51
C LYS A 68 -14.54 3.96 -4.18
N SER A 69 -13.89 3.05 -4.89
CA SER A 69 -14.50 1.88 -5.53
C SER A 69 -15.10 0.88 -4.53
N GLY A 70 -14.74 0.98 -3.24
CA GLY A 70 -15.07 -0.01 -2.21
C GLY A 70 -14.07 -1.17 -2.14
N ILE A 71 -12.97 -1.11 -2.91
CA ILE A 71 -11.83 -2.02 -2.75
C ILE A 71 -11.14 -1.69 -1.43
N THR A 72 -10.89 -2.71 -0.61
CA THR A 72 -10.10 -2.58 0.61
C THR A 72 -8.75 -3.23 0.42
N VAL A 73 -7.69 -2.52 0.78
CA VAL A 73 -6.32 -3.01 0.68
C VAL A 73 -5.70 -3.00 2.06
N SER A 74 -5.01 -4.08 2.41
CA SER A 74 -4.21 -4.19 3.64
C SER A 74 -2.82 -4.70 3.32
N HIS A 75 -1.80 -4.01 3.82
CA HIS A 75 -0.40 -4.33 3.70
C HIS A 75 0.17 -4.71 5.06
N VAL A 76 1.01 -5.75 5.09
CA VAL A 76 2.11 -5.87 6.05
C VAL A 76 3.38 -5.50 5.30
N MET A 77 3.87 -4.29 5.54
CA MET A 77 5.09 -3.75 4.94
C MET A 77 6.28 -4.08 5.85
N ASP A 78 7.24 -4.84 5.34
CA ASP A 78 8.54 -5.05 5.97
C ASP A 78 9.56 -4.18 5.25
N LEU A 79 9.90 -3.04 5.85
CA LEU A 79 10.78 -2.05 5.25
C LEU A 79 12.26 -2.44 5.36
N ALA A 80 12.63 -3.30 6.30
CA ALA A 80 14.00 -3.82 6.38
C ALA A 80 14.29 -4.79 5.23
N ALA A 81 13.31 -5.62 4.86
CA ALA A 81 13.40 -6.54 3.73
C ALA A 81 12.91 -5.93 2.39
N MET A 82 12.29 -4.76 2.41
CA MET A 82 11.64 -4.13 1.25
C MET A 82 10.60 -5.04 0.59
N THR A 83 9.78 -5.72 1.40
CA THR A 83 8.72 -6.61 0.94
C THR A 83 7.36 -6.23 1.53
N VAL A 84 6.29 -6.64 0.85
CA VAL A 84 4.91 -6.42 1.28
C VAL A 84 4.13 -7.71 1.11
N ARG A 85 3.36 -8.07 2.14
CA ARG A 85 2.22 -9.01 2.00
C ARG A 85 0.97 -8.16 1.88
N THR A 86 0.27 -8.26 0.76
CA THR A 86 -0.90 -7.43 0.46
C THR A 86 -2.15 -8.29 0.32
N PHE A 87 -3.25 -7.85 0.92
CA PHE A 87 -4.55 -8.50 0.80
C PHE A 87 -5.55 -7.52 0.21
N TRP A 88 -6.20 -7.91 -0.89
CA TRP A 88 -7.20 -7.11 -1.59
C TRP A 88 -8.56 -7.74 -1.39
N THR A 89 -9.56 -6.91 -1.08
CA THR A 89 -10.96 -7.34 -1.10
C THR A 89 -11.77 -6.44 -2.01
N PHE A 90 -12.48 -7.03 -2.97
CA PHE A 90 -13.27 -6.31 -3.98
C PHE A 90 -14.55 -7.07 -4.32
N GLU A 91 -15.48 -6.46 -5.05
CA GLU A 91 -16.72 -7.11 -5.49
C GLU A 91 -16.48 -8.00 -6.72
N GLY A 92 -17.00 -9.24 -6.69
CA GLY A 92 -17.00 -10.17 -7.81
C GLY A 92 -18.39 -10.75 -8.08
N GLU A 93 -18.50 -11.66 -9.07
CA GLU A 93 -19.78 -12.21 -9.55
C GLU A 93 -20.61 -12.92 -8.46
N GLY A 94 -19.97 -13.42 -7.40
CA GLY A 94 -20.60 -14.10 -6.26
C GLY A 94 -20.55 -13.34 -4.93
N GLY A 95 -20.24 -12.04 -4.95
CA GLY A 95 -20.00 -11.22 -3.75
C GLY A 95 -18.53 -10.88 -3.55
N ARG A 96 -18.13 -10.59 -2.31
CA ARG A 96 -16.76 -10.12 -2.01
C ARG A 96 -15.73 -11.22 -2.22
N VAL A 97 -14.70 -10.89 -3.00
CA VAL A 97 -13.54 -11.74 -3.30
C VAL A 97 -12.34 -11.21 -2.52
N GLY A 98 -11.58 -12.12 -1.89
CA GLY A 98 -10.32 -11.81 -1.22
C GLY A 98 -9.14 -12.42 -1.97
N GLN A 99 -8.05 -11.67 -2.12
CA GLN A 99 -6.81 -12.15 -2.74
C GLN A 99 -5.60 -11.77 -1.90
N LEU A 100 -4.77 -12.75 -1.57
CA LEU A 100 -3.47 -12.54 -0.95
C LEU A 100 -2.39 -12.56 -2.03
N HIS A 101 -1.55 -11.53 -2.02
CA HIS A 101 -0.40 -11.41 -2.91
C HIS A 101 0.85 -11.01 -2.12
N THR A 102 2.00 -11.16 -2.75
CA THR A 102 3.27 -10.64 -2.27
C THR A 102 3.80 -9.58 -3.23
N GLY A 103 4.63 -8.69 -2.74
CA GLY A 103 5.31 -7.73 -3.59
C GLY A 103 6.56 -7.15 -2.97
N THR A 104 7.30 -6.39 -3.77
CA THR A 104 8.56 -5.74 -3.41
C THR A 104 8.41 -4.23 -3.49
N LEU A 105 9.16 -3.53 -2.63
CA LEU A 105 9.28 -2.08 -2.68
C LEU A 105 10.66 -1.71 -3.22
N GLN A 106 10.72 -0.67 -4.02
CA GLN A 106 11.95 0.03 -4.37
C GLN A 106 11.75 1.51 -4.09
N ALA A 107 12.58 2.10 -3.24
CA ALA A 107 12.53 3.53 -2.99
C ALA A 107 12.86 4.30 -4.28
N GLU A 108 12.04 5.28 -4.62
CA GLU A 108 12.37 6.27 -5.65
C GLU A 108 13.20 7.39 -5.00
N ALA A 109 14.14 7.95 -5.79
CA ALA A 109 15.08 8.99 -5.35
C ALA A 109 14.48 10.39 -5.39
#